data_AF-A0A0V7ZVL4-F1
#
_entry.id   AF-A0A0V7ZVL4-F1
#
_cell.length_a   1.000
_cell.length_b   1.000
_cell.length_c   1.000
_cell.angle_alpha   90.00
_cell.angle_beta   90.00
_cell.angle_gamma   90.00
#
_symmetry.space_group_name_H-M   'P 1'
#
loop_
_entity.id
_entity.type
_entity.pdbx_description
1 polymer ?
#
loop_
_entity_poly.entity_id
_entity_poly.type
_entity_poly.pdbx_seq_one_letter_code
_entity_poly.pdbx_strand_id
1 'polypeptide(L)'
;MNLNNSLNNSLHKELERYNELVSTHPDNPGAYVQRGMVKFKLAQVNESIADFDAAEKLKPSITPYLWQRGLSYYYANRFAEGASQFEIDLTVNSQDVEETVWRYLCVARLQGSDEARKSLLSVKNDPRLVMRKVYELYGGNCSTEDVLKIGNPFDKRSKFYSHLYVGLYFEASDRTEEAQSYITKAVDSYRIDDYMWYLARVHKIVRSWDKK
;
A
#
# COMPACT_ATOMS: atom_id res chain seq x y z
N MET A 1 -24.63 -11.38 -10.12
CA MET A 1 -23.35 -11.69 -9.44
C MET A 1 -22.85 -10.45 -8.73
N ASN A 2 -22.56 -10.51 -7.43
CA ASN A 2 -22.01 -9.40 -6.66
C ASN A 2 -20.63 -9.00 -7.25
N LEU A 3 -20.35 -7.70 -7.41
CA LEU A 3 -19.10 -7.15 -7.95
C LEU A 3 -17.87 -7.68 -7.20
N ASN A 4 -17.99 -7.91 -5.88
CA ASN A 4 -16.92 -8.50 -5.06
C ASN A 4 -16.64 -9.96 -5.42
N ASN A 5 -17.68 -10.74 -5.75
CA ASN A 5 -17.51 -12.12 -6.18
C ASN A 5 -16.85 -12.20 -7.56
N SER A 6 -17.25 -11.31 -8.49
CA SER A 6 -16.62 -11.22 -9.82
C SER A 6 -15.14 -10.86 -9.72
N LEU A 7 -14.80 -9.89 -8.88
CA LEU A 7 -13.42 -9.48 -8.63
C LEU A 7 -12.58 -10.60 -8.02
N ASN A 8 -13.08 -11.26 -6.97
CA ASN A 8 -12.36 -12.36 -6.34
C ASN A 8 -12.17 -13.51 -7.34
N ASN A 9 -13.17 -13.84 -8.16
CA ASN A 9 -13.03 -14.85 -9.22
C ASN A 9 -11.94 -14.46 -10.23
N SER A 10 -11.84 -13.19 -10.62
CA SER A 10 -10.78 -12.70 -11.50
C SER A 10 -9.40 -12.87 -10.88
N LEU A 11 -9.23 -12.50 -9.60
CA LEU A 11 -7.95 -12.65 -8.90
C LEU A 11 -7.53 -14.11 -8.74
N HIS A 12 -8.46 -15.04 -8.49
CA HIS A 12 -8.15 -16.46 -8.45
C HIS A 12 -7.73 -16.99 -9.83
N LYS A 13 -8.38 -16.53 -10.91
CA LYS A 13 -7.97 -16.88 -12.27
C LYS A 13 -6.57 -16.35 -12.61
N GLU A 14 -6.24 -15.13 -12.18
CA GLU A 14 -4.88 -14.58 -12.29
C GLU A 14 -3.87 -15.39 -11.49
N LEU A 15 -4.22 -15.81 -10.27
CA LEU A 15 -3.37 -16.64 -9.41
C LEU A 15 -3.04 -17.97 -10.09
N GLU A 16 -4.05 -18.66 -10.66
CA GLU A 16 -3.82 -19.92 -11.38
C GLU A 16 -2.88 -19.76 -12.56
N ARG A 17 -3.04 -18.67 -13.34
CA ARG A 17 -2.13 -18.37 -14.45
C ARG A 17 -0.69 -18.17 -13.97
N TYR A 18 -0.48 -17.47 -12.86
CA TYR A 18 0.87 -17.27 -12.33
C TYR A 18 1.43 -18.51 -11.59
N ASN A 19 0.57 -19.38 -11.05
CA ASN A 19 0.98 -20.70 -10.57
C ASN A 19 1.55 -21.55 -11.71
N GLU A 20 0.86 -21.60 -12.85
CA GLU A 20 1.33 -22.30 -14.05
C GLU A 20 2.64 -21.68 -14.58
N LEU A 21 2.73 -20.34 -14.62
CA LEU A 21 3.93 -19.66 -15.10
C LEU A 21 5.15 -19.95 -14.22
N VAL A 22 5.00 -19.91 -12.90
CA VAL A 22 6.10 -20.26 -11.97
C VAL A 22 6.47 -21.74 -12.09
N SER A 23 5.50 -22.63 -12.33
CA SER A 23 5.76 -24.06 -12.53
C SER A 23 6.55 -24.34 -13.81
N THR A 24 6.19 -23.66 -14.90
CA THR A 24 6.81 -23.85 -16.23
C THR A 24 8.11 -23.06 -16.42
N HIS A 25 8.26 -21.93 -15.73
CA HIS A 25 9.43 -21.04 -15.81
C HIS A 25 9.90 -20.68 -14.39
N PRO A 26 10.45 -21.65 -13.62
CA PRO A 26 10.78 -21.48 -12.21
C PRO A 26 11.95 -20.52 -11.95
N ASP A 27 12.69 -20.12 -12.99
CA ASP A 27 13.81 -19.18 -12.98
C ASP A 27 13.40 -17.75 -13.39
N ASN A 28 12.11 -17.50 -13.66
CA ASN A 28 11.62 -16.18 -14.03
C ASN A 28 11.23 -15.35 -12.79
N PRO A 29 12.06 -14.40 -12.31
CA PRO A 29 11.73 -13.58 -11.14
C PRO A 29 10.46 -12.76 -11.34
N GLY A 30 10.16 -12.31 -12.56
CA GLY A 30 8.96 -11.55 -12.87
C GLY A 30 7.67 -12.33 -12.63
N ALA A 31 7.69 -13.65 -12.83
CA ALA A 31 6.54 -14.52 -12.55
C ALA A 31 6.21 -14.53 -11.05
N TYR A 32 7.24 -14.62 -10.20
CA TYR A 32 7.09 -14.55 -8.75
C TYR A 32 6.61 -13.17 -8.29
N VAL A 33 7.17 -12.07 -8.81
CA VAL A 33 6.68 -10.70 -8.48
C VAL A 33 5.19 -10.58 -8.77
N GLN A 34 4.74 -10.99 -9.95
CA GLN A 34 3.34 -10.90 -10.32
C GLN A 34 2.44 -11.80 -9.47
N ARG A 35 2.89 -13.03 -9.16
CA ARG A 35 2.16 -13.93 -8.27
C ARG A 35 2.05 -13.35 -6.86
N GLY A 36 3.13 -12.79 -6.32
CA GLY A 36 3.16 -12.12 -5.03
C GLY A 36 2.19 -10.95 -4.96
N MET A 37 2.13 -10.13 -6.02
CA MET A 37 1.14 -9.06 -6.14
C MET A 37 -0.30 -9.59 -6.10
N VAL A 38 -0.61 -10.68 -6.81
CA VAL A 38 -1.96 -11.27 -6.82
C VAL A 38 -2.32 -11.88 -5.46
N LYS A 39 -1.40 -12.61 -4.83
CA LYS A 39 -1.57 -13.16 -3.48
C LYS A 39 -1.83 -12.07 -2.46
N PHE A 40 -1.11 -10.96 -2.52
CA PHE A 40 -1.38 -9.80 -1.67
C PHE A 40 -2.80 -9.27 -1.87
N LYS A 41 -3.25 -9.08 -3.13
CA LYS A 41 -4.63 -8.64 -3.44
C LYS A 41 -5.72 -9.61 -2.93
N LEU A 42 -5.37 -10.88 -2.71
CA LEU A 42 -6.20 -11.92 -2.10
C LEU A 42 -6.07 -11.99 -0.56
N ALA A 43 -5.36 -11.03 0.05
CA ALA A 43 -5.01 -10.98 1.48
C ALA A 43 -4.16 -12.17 1.97
N GLN A 44 -3.47 -12.88 1.07
CA GLN A 44 -2.48 -13.92 1.36
C GLN A 44 -1.11 -13.26 1.58
N VAL A 45 -0.98 -12.52 2.69
CA VAL A 45 0.13 -11.59 2.93
C VAL A 45 1.48 -12.28 3.15
N ASN A 46 1.51 -13.42 3.84
CA ASN A 46 2.77 -14.14 4.07
C ASN A 46 3.24 -14.82 2.78
N GLU A 47 2.31 -15.35 1.99
CA GLU A 47 2.59 -15.99 0.73
C GLU A 47 2.99 -14.99 -0.36
N SER A 48 2.56 -13.71 -0.27
CA SER A 48 3.08 -12.65 -1.14
C SER A 48 4.53 -12.32 -0.83
N ILE A 49 4.90 -12.23 0.46
CA ILE A 49 6.29 -12.04 0.89
C ILE A 49 7.17 -13.15 0.35
N ALA A 50 6.76 -14.41 0.51
CA ALA A 50 7.54 -15.56 0.03
C ALA A 50 7.82 -15.51 -1.48
N ASP A 51 6.88 -15.00 -2.28
CA ASP A 51 7.09 -14.82 -3.71
C ASP A 51 8.05 -13.66 -4.01
N PHE A 52 7.96 -12.54 -3.30
CA PHE A 52 8.95 -11.46 -3.45
C PHE A 52 10.36 -11.88 -3.04
N ASP A 53 10.49 -12.65 -1.95
CA ASP A 53 11.75 -13.21 -1.48
C ASP A 53 12.36 -14.19 -2.52
N ALA A 54 11.52 -15.00 -3.18
CA ALA A 54 11.95 -15.88 -4.26
C ALA A 54 12.42 -15.10 -5.50
N ALA A 55 11.71 -14.02 -5.86
CA ALA A 55 12.10 -13.15 -6.96
C ALA A 55 13.46 -12.47 -6.71
N GLU A 56 13.66 -11.93 -5.51
CA GLU A 56 14.94 -11.35 -5.08
C GLU A 56 16.08 -12.37 -5.13
N LYS A 57 15.85 -13.59 -4.64
CA LYS A 57 16.86 -14.66 -4.69
C LYS A 57 17.30 -15.00 -6.11
N LEU A 58 16.36 -15.00 -7.07
CA LEU A 58 16.64 -15.25 -8.48
C LEU A 58 17.37 -14.08 -9.14
N LYS A 59 17.03 -12.84 -8.77
CA LYS A 59 17.62 -11.63 -9.34
C LYS A 59 17.74 -10.53 -8.29
N PRO A 60 18.85 -10.47 -7.52
CA PRO A 60 19.03 -9.48 -6.46
C PRO A 60 18.96 -8.02 -6.92
N SER A 61 19.23 -7.74 -8.20
CA SER A 61 19.14 -6.39 -8.75
C SER A 61 17.71 -5.84 -8.84
N ILE A 62 16.67 -6.65 -8.60
CA ILE A 62 15.29 -6.17 -8.56
C ILE A 62 14.87 -5.63 -7.19
N THR A 63 15.65 -5.85 -6.12
CA THR A 63 15.27 -5.49 -4.74
C THR A 63 14.77 -4.05 -4.60
N PRO A 64 15.42 -3.01 -5.19
CA PRO A 64 14.94 -1.62 -5.09
C PRO A 64 13.62 -1.33 -5.83
N TYR A 65 13.06 -2.31 -6.54
CA TYR A 65 11.81 -2.18 -7.28
C TYR A 65 10.69 -3.04 -6.66
N LEU A 66 10.89 -3.59 -5.45
CA LEU A 66 9.95 -4.47 -4.75
C LEU A 66 9.16 -3.74 -3.65
N TRP A 67 8.70 -2.52 -3.89
CA TRP A 67 7.92 -1.75 -2.90
C TRP A 67 6.66 -2.47 -2.40
N GLN A 68 6.06 -3.34 -3.22
CA GLN A 68 4.92 -4.17 -2.79
C GLN A 68 5.30 -5.18 -1.69
N ARG A 69 6.58 -5.57 -1.61
CA ARG A 69 7.11 -6.38 -0.51
C ARG A 69 7.10 -5.59 0.79
N GLY A 70 7.46 -4.30 0.75
CA GLY A 70 7.37 -3.39 1.91
C GLY A 70 5.94 -3.27 2.43
N LEU A 71 4.97 -3.17 1.52
CA LEU A 71 3.54 -3.19 1.88
C LEU A 71 3.14 -4.52 2.51
N SER A 72 3.58 -5.64 1.92
CA SER A 72 3.30 -6.97 2.48
C SER A 72 3.91 -7.12 3.88
N TYR A 73 5.13 -6.61 4.12
CA TYR A 73 5.74 -6.57 5.45
C TYR A 73 4.92 -5.76 6.44
N TYR A 74 4.41 -4.58 6.06
CA TYR A 74 3.51 -3.80 6.93
C TYR A 74 2.29 -4.63 7.37
N TYR A 75 1.61 -5.30 6.43
CA TYR A 75 0.43 -6.11 6.75
C TYR A 75 0.74 -7.42 7.48
N ALA A 76 1.99 -7.91 7.41
CA ALA A 76 2.48 -9.02 8.22
C ALA A 76 2.95 -8.59 9.63
N ASN A 77 2.78 -7.31 10.00
CA ASN A 77 3.34 -6.69 11.21
C ASN A 77 4.89 -6.76 11.30
N ARG A 78 5.56 -6.96 10.17
CA ARG A 78 7.01 -6.97 10.01
C ARG A 78 7.52 -5.55 9.71
N PHE A 79 7.21 -4.62 10.61
CA PHE A 79 7.36 -3.19 10.34
C PHE A 79 8.82 -2.77 10.14
N ALA A 80 9.77 -3.43 10.81
CA ALA A 80 11.20 -3.12 10.65
C ALA A 80 11.68 -3.49 9.24
N GLU A 81 11.33 -4.67 8.75
CA GLU A 81 11.61 -5.07 7.37
C GLU A 81 10.88 -4.19 6.35
N GLY A 82 9.64 -3.79 6.63
CA GLY A 82 8.89 -2.86 5.80
C GLY A 82 9.59 -1.50 5.67
N ALA A 83 9.99 -0.90 6.78
CA ALA A 83 10.72 0.38 6.77
C ALA A 83 12.03 0.26 5.99
N SER A 84 12.80 -0.81 6.20
CA SER A 84 14.05 -1.06 5.48
C SER A 84 13.83 -1.25 3.97
N GLN A 85 12.79 -1.98 3.57
CA GLN A 85 12.46 -2.14 2.15
C GLN A 85 12.14 -0.80 1.48
N PHE A 86 11.32 0.05 2.11
CA PHE A 86 11.02 1.38 1.55
C PHE A 86 12.24 2.30 1.50
N GLU A 87 13.17 2.18 2.46
CA GLU A 87 14.46 2.90 2.38
C GLU A 87 15.28 2.45 1.16
N ILE A 88 15.29 1.16 0.84
CA ILE A 88 15.94 0.64 -0.36
C ILE A 88 15.24 1.15 -1.62
N ASP A 89 13.91 1.14 -1.67
CA ASP A 89 13.15 1.60 -2.84
C ASP A 89 13.38 3.09 -3.13
N LEU A 90 13.47 3.91 -2.07
CA LEU A 90 13.76 5.34 -2.18
C LEU A 90 15.14 5.65 -2.78
N THR A 91 16.07 4.68 -2.84
CA THR A 91 17.37 4.85 -3.53
C THR A 91 17.20 5.00 -5.04
N VAL A 92 16.13 4.45 -5.62
CA VAL A 92 15.82 4.54 -7.06
C VAL A 92 14.57 5.40 -7.34
N ASN A 93 13.68 5.57 -6.36
CA ASN A 93 12.45 6.37 -6.47
C ASN A 93 12.35 7.48 -5.41
N SER A 94 13.38 8.33 -5.28
CA SER A 94 13.48 9.34 -4.22
C SER A 94 12.40 10.46 -4.22
N GLN A 95 11.51 10.51 -5.21
CA GLN A 95 10.51 11.57 -5.36
C GLN A 95 9.07 11.10 -5.16
N ASP A 96 8.83 9.83 -4.87
CA ASP A 96 7.49 9.32 -4.64
C ASP A 96 7.10 9.47 -3.16
N VAL A 97 5.96 10.13 -2.93
CA VAL A 97 5.43 10.36 -1.58
C VAL A 97 4.98 9.05 -0.95
N GLU A 98 4.53 8.06 -1.74
CA GLU A 98 3.97 6.84 -1.18
C GLU A 98 5.01 6.09 -0.34
N GLU A 99 6.22 5.91 -0.85
CA GLU A 99 7.29 5.15 -0.21
C GLU A 99 7.75 5.83 1.08
N THR A 100 7.89 7.16 1.10
CA THR A 100 8.24 7.89 2.34
C THR A 100 7.11 7.82 3.38
N VAL A 101 5.84 7.86 2.94
CA VAL A 101 4.68 7.74 3.84
C VAL A 101 4.55 6.30 4.36
N TRP A 102 4.78 5.29 3.54
CA TRP A 102 4.75 3.90 3.99
C TRP A 102 5.90 3.57 4.93
N ARG A 103 7.09 4.12 4.69
CA ARG A 103 8.18 4.10 5.66
C ARG A 103 7.75 4.76 6.98
N TYR A 104 7.15 5.96 6.92
CA TYR A 104 6.58 6.61 8.10
C TYR A 104 5.61 5.68 8.84
N LEU A 105 4.68 5.04 8.14
CA LEU A 105 3.67 4.18 8.76
C LEU A 105 4.33 2.98 9.45
N CYS A 106 5.34 2.37 8.85
CA CYS A 106 6.15 1.34 9.51
C CYS A 106 6.83 1.86 10.79
N VAL A 107 7.48 3.03 10.73
CA VAL A 107 8.14 3.63 11.91
C VAL A 107 7.12 3.99 12.98
N ALA A 108 5.94 4.51 12.61
CA ALA A 108 4.88 4.87 13.54
C ALA A 108 4.39 3.64 14.31
N ARG A 109 4.28 2.49 13.66
CA ARG A 109 3.92 1.22 14.31
C ARG A 109 5.00 0.67 15.24
N LEU A 110 6.26 1.06 15.06
CA LEU A 110 7.38 0.63 15.91
C LEU A 110 7.65 1.60 17.07
N GLN A 111 7.56 2.90 16.81
CA GLN A 111 8.12 3.96 17.66
C GLN A 111 7.14 5.12 17.92
N GLY A 112 5.95 5.09 17.31
CA GLY A 112 4.94 6.14 17.42
C GLY A 112 5.05 7.23 16.33
N SER A 113 3.96 7.95 16.11
CA SER A 113 3.82 8.94 15.05
C SER A 113 4.79 10.13 15.19
N ASP A 114 5.16 10.52 16.41
CA ASP A 114 6.11 11.63 16.61
C ASP A 114 7.51 11.29 16.08
N GLU A 115 7.97 10.06 16.29
CA GLU A 115 9.28 9.63 15.81
C GLU A 115 9.28 9.37 14.30
N ALA A 116 8.18 8.80 13.80
CA ALA A 116 7.96 8.68 12.37
C ALA A 116 8.04 10.05 11.66
N ARG A 117 7.43 11.08 12.25
CA ARG A 117 7.44 12.45 11.71
C ARG A 117 8.84 13.06 11.66
N LYS A 118 9.64 12.89 12.72
CA LYS A 118 11.04 13.38 12.74
C LYS A 118 11.91 12.71 11.68
N SER A 119 11.62 11.45 11.35
CA SER A 119 12.37 10.68 10.35
C SER A 119 11.78 10.75 8.93
N LEU A 120 10.78 11.61 8.68
CA LEU A 120 10.14 11.72 7.37
C LEU A 120 11.17 12.17 6.31
N LEU A 121 11.35 11.35 5.27
CA LEU A 121 12.33 11.64 4.22
C LEU A 121 11.77 12.67 3.23
N SER A 122 12.62 13.61 2.82
CA SER A 122 12.22 14.75 1.99
C SER A 122 11.87 14.33 0.57
N VAL A 123 10.68 14.74 0.12
CA VAL A 123 10.22 14.64 -1.27
C VAL A 123 10.01 16.04 -1.82
N LYS A 124 10.56 16.36 -3.00
CA LYS A 124 10.54 17.73 -3.54
C LYS A 124 9.44 17.96 -4.57
N ASN A 125 9.08 16.97 -5.40
CA ASN A 125 8.21 17.21 -6.55
C ASN A 125 7.34 16.00 -6.97
N ASP A 126 6.41 15.55 -6.12
CA ASP A 126 5.38 14.60 -6.58
C ASP A 126 4.40 15.31 -7.54
N PRO A 127 4.14 14.79 -8.75
CA PRO A 127 3.24 15.44 -9.71
C PRO A 127 1.78 15.48 -9.23
N ARG A 128 1.38 14.54 -8.37
CA ARG A 128 0.01 14.41 -7.86
C ARG A 128 -0.23 15.42 -6.75
N LEU A 129 -1.09 16.40 -7.00
CA LEU A 129 -1.48 17.44 -6.02
C LEU A 129 -1.94 16.86 -4.67
N VAL A 130 -2.73 15.78 -4.72
CA VAL A 130 -3.20 15.08 -3.51
C VAL A 130 -2.04 14.51 -2.70
N MET A 131 -1.03 13.94 -3.35
CA MET A 131 0.11 13.34 -2.65
C MET A 131 1.01 14.40 -2.02
N ARG A 132 1.16 15.57 -2.64
CA ARG A 132 1.84 16.71 -1.99
C ARG A 132 1.14 17.10 -0.68
N LYS A 133 -0.19 17.11 -0.65
CA LYS A 133 -0.96 17.38 0.58
C LYS A 133 -0.88 16.25 1.60
N VAL A 134 -0.86 14.99 1.15
CA VAL A 134 -0.58 13.85 2.04
C VAL A 134 0.80 14.01 2.69
N TYR A 135 1.85 14.33 1.92
CA TYR A 135 3.17 14.58 2.47
C TYR A 135 3.16 15.70 3.53
N GLU A 136 2.50 16.83 3.23
CA GLU A 136 2.35 17.93 4.20
C GLU A 136 1.64 17.48 5.49
N LEU A 137 0.59 16.65 5.41
CA LEU A 137 -0.14 16.13 6.57
C LEU A 137 0.77 15.29 7.48
N TYR A 138 1.50 14.35 6.89
CA TYR A 138 2.42 13.49 7.64
C TYR A 138 3.62 14.28 8.18
N GLY A 139 4.02 15.37 7.51
CA GLY A 139 4.99 16.35 8.01
C GLY A 139 4.44 17.29 9.10
N GLY A 140 3.12 17.40 9.25
CA GLY A 140 2.47 18.24 10.27
C GLY A 140 2.19 19.67 9.82
N ASN A 141 2.22 19.89 8.52
CA ASN A 141 2.13 21.20 7.89
C ASN A 141 0.73 21.52 7.36
N CYS A 142 -0.22 20.57 7.43
CA CYS A 142 -1.62 20.79 7.09
C CYS A 142 -2.56 19.86 7.88
N SER A 143 -3.86 20.13 7.79
CA SER A 143 -4.90 19.32 8.42
C SER A 143 -5.43 18.22 7.50
N THR A 144 -6.11 17.22 8.05
CA THR A 144 -6.80 16.19 7.25
C THR A 144 -7.86 16.79 6.32
N GLU A 145 -8.48 17.89 6.73
CA GLU A 145 -9.48 18.60 5.93
C GLU A 145 -8.86 19.24 4.68
N ASP A 146 -7.63 19.74 4.77
CA ASP A 146 -6.90 20.28 3.63
C ASP A 146 -6.61 19.18 2.59
N VAL A 147 -6.30 17.96 3.05
CA VAL A 147 -6.10 16.79 2.19
C VAL A 147 -7.42 16.36 1.53
N LEU A 148 -8.55 16.43 2.23
CA LEU A 148 -9.85 16.00 1.69
C LEU A 148 -10.45 17.00 0.69
N LYS A 149 -10.13 18.28 0.83
CA LYS A 149 -10.58 19.37 -0.05
C LYS A 149 -9.77 19.49 -1.35
N ILE A 150 -8.57 18.91 -1.41
CA ILE A 150 -7.72 19.02 -2.61
C ILE A 150 -8.32 18.26 -3.81
N GLY A 151 -8.05 18.78 -5.00
CA GLY A 151 -8.46 18.16 -6.26
C GLY A 151 -9.91 18.41 -6.65
N ASN A 152 -10.26 17.96 -7.85
CA ASN A 152 -11.62 18.07 -8.37
C ASN A 152 -12.56 17.12 -7.59
N PRO A 153 -13.74 17.58 -7.10
CA PRO A 153 -14.71 16.71 -6.43
C PRO A 153 -15.13 15.47 -7.22
N PHE A 154 -15.08 15.53 -8.55
CA PHE A 154 -15.41 14.43 -9.46
C PHE A 154 -14.22 13.52 -9.80
N ASP A 155 -12.99 13.87 -9.39
CA ASP A 155 -11.82 13.03 -9.58
C ASP A 155 -11.78 11.90 -8.53
N LYS A 156 -12.24 10.72 -8.94
CA LYS A 156 -12.23 9.52 -8.10
C LYS A 156 -10.83 9.14 -7.63
N ARG A 157 -9.77 9.38 -8.42
CA ARG A 157 -8.40 9.02 -8.04
C ARG A 157 -7.92 9.90 -6.88
N SER A 158 -8.07 11.22 -6.98
CA SER A 158 -7.75 12.12 -5.85
C SER A 158 -8.59 11.86 -4.62
N LYS A 159 -9.88 11.52 -4.79
CA LYS A 159 -10.76 11.15 -3.65
C LYS A 159 -10.36 9.84 -3.00
N PHE A 160 -9.96 8.84 -3.79
CA PHE A 160 -9.42 7.59 -3.28
C PHE A 160 -8.17 7.83 -2.43
N TYR A 161 -7.15 8.48 -3.00
CA TYR A 161 -5.88 8.69 -2.31
C TYR A 161 -6.00 9.57 -1.06
N SER A 162 -6.80 10.63 -1.12
CA SER A 162 -7.05 11.48 0.07
C SER A 162 -7.70 10.69 1.21
N HIS A 163 -8.72 9.89 0.93
CA HIS A 163 -9.40 9.10 1.97
C HIS A 163 -8.53 7.94 2.49
N LEU A 164 -7.78 7.26 1.61
CA LEU A 164 -6.86 6.22 2.04
C LEU A 164 -5.81 6.77 3.02
N TYR A 165 -5.09 7.83 2.63
CA TYR A 165 -3.98 8.33 3.43
C TYR A 165 -4.42 9.09 4.68
N VAL A 166 -5.60 9.73 4.67
CA VAL A 166 -6.21 10.29 5.89
C VAL A 166 -6.63 9.17 6.86
N GLY A 167 -7.20 8.07 6.35
CA GLY A 167 -7.54 6.94 7.19
C GLY A 167 -6.32 6.26 7.81
N LEU A 168 -5.25 6.05 7.03
CA LEU A 168 -3.97 5.54 7.54
C LEU A 168 -3.33 6.49 8.57
N TYR A 169 -3.49 7.81 8.38
CA TYR A 169 -3.00 8.81 9.34
C TYR A 169 -3.73 8.70 10.69
N PHE A 170 -5.06 8.52 10.66
CA PHE A 170 -5.83 8.28 11.88
C PHE A 170 -5.46 6.95 12.54
N GLU A 171 -5.24 5.88 11.77
CA GLU A 171 -4.79 4.59 12.33
C GLU A 171 -3.43 4.73 13.04
N ALA A 172 -2.48 5.45 12.43
CA ALA A 172 -1.17 5.72 13.04
C ALA A 172 -1.24 6.63 14.27
N SER A 173 -2.38 7.27 14.52
CA SER A 173 -2.67 8.11 15.68
C SER A 173 -3.66 7.45 16.66
N ASP A 174 -3.82 6.12 16.58
CA ASP A 174 -4.71 5.30 17.41
C ASP A 174 -6.21 5.68 17.33
N ARG A 175 -6.61 6.43 16.30
CA ARG A 175 -7.99 6.88 16.03
C ARG A 175 -8.71 5.91 15.09
N THR A 176 -9.02 4.73 15.63
CA THR A 176 -9.49 3.56 14.85
C THR A 176 -10.86 3.78 14.18
N GLU A 177 -11.80 4.46 14.84
CA GLU A 177 -13.14 4.69 14.28
C GLU A 177 -13.09 5.61 13.05
N GLU A 178 -12.30 6.69 13.12
CA GLU A 178 -12.08 7.57 11.98
C GLU A 178 -11.33 6.83 10.86
N ALA A 179 -10.28 6.08 11.20
CA ALA A 179 -9.52 5.29 10.24
C ALA A 179 -10.43 4.33 9.45
N GLN A 180 -11.28 3.59 10.16
CA GLN A 180 -12.26 2.68 9.56
C GLN A 180 -13.22 3.42 8.64
N SER A 181 -13.76 4.55 9.07
CA SER A 181 -14.69 5.37 8.27
C SER A 181 -14.06 5.81 6.94
N TYR A 182 -12.86 6.39 6.99
CA TYR A 182 -12.18 6.90 5.80
C TYR A 182 -11.72 5.79 4.85
N ILE A 183 -11.11 4.72 5.36
CA ILE A 183 -10.64 3.59 4.52
C ILE A 183 -11.83 2.85 3.90
N THR A 184 -12.92 2.64 4.64
CA THR A 184 -14.14 2.04 4.10
C THR A 184 -14.71 2.90 2.97
N LYS A 185 -14.76 4.22 3.15
CA LYS A 185 -15.21 5.14 2.11
C LYS A 185 -14.28 5.15 0.88
N ALA A 186 -12.97 5.06 1.07
CA ALA A 186 -12.00 4.93 -0.03
C ALA A 186 -12.30 3.69 -0.88
N VAL A 187 -12.53 2.54 -0.25
CA VAL A 187 -12.83 1.28 -0.94
C VAL A 187 -14.20 1.30 -1.63
N ASP A 188 -15.24 1.71 -0.89
CA ASP A 188 -16.63 1.49 -1.29
C ASP A 188 -17.15 2.60 -2.23
N SER A 189 -16.66 3.84 -2.08
CA SER A 189 -17.14 5.01 -2.85
C SER A 189 -16.19 5.45 -3.97
N TYR A 190 -14.88 5.20 -3.84
CA TYR A 190 -13.85 5.73 -4.74
C TYR A 190 -13.03 4.62 -5.40
N ARG A 191 -13.70 3.58 -5.89
CA ARG A 191 -13.04 2.50 -6.63
C ARG A 191 -12.28 3.01 -7.85
N ILE A 192 -11.02 2.60 -7.94
CA ILE A 192 -10.12 2.83 -9.08
C ILE A 192 -9.45 1.52 -9.48
N ASP A 193 -8.95 1.44 -10.72
CA ASP A 193 -8.17 0.30 -11.20
C ASP A 193 -6.68 0.57 -10.92
N ASP A 194 -6.30 0.34 -9.66
CA ASP A 194 -4.98 0.66 -9.12
C ASP A 194 -4.63 -0.33 -8.01
N TYR A 195 -3.34 -0.65 -7.86
CA TYR A 195 -2.86 -1.56 -6.81
C TYR A 195 -3.26 -1.07 -5.41
N MET A 196 -3.22 0.25 -5.20
CA MET A 196 -3.52 0.85 -3.90
C MET A 196 -4.98 0.67 -3.49
N TRP A 197 -5.92 0.57 -4.44
CA TRP A 197 -7.31 0.23 -4.12
C TRP A 197 -7.45 -1.20 -3.58
N TYR A 198 -6.69 -2.16 -4.14
CA TYR A 198 -6.65 -3.51 -3.57
C TYR A 198 -5.99 -3.52 -2.20
N LEU A 199 -4.93 -2.72 -1.99
CA LEU A 199 -4.34 -2.55 -0.66
C LEU A 199 -5.38 -2.05 0.35
N ALA A 200 -6.20 -1.06 0.01
CA ALA A 200 -7.24 -0.57 0.90
C ALA A 200 -8.28 -1.66 1.24
N ARG A 201 -8.56 -2.58 0.30
CA ARG A 201 -9.38 -3.77 0.57
C ARG A 201 -8.69 -4.75 1.51
N VAL A 202 -7.43 -5.07 1.26
CA VAL A 202 -6.63 -5.96 2.12
C VAL A 202 -6.57 -5.39 3.53
N HIS A 203 -6.45 -4.07 3.66
CA HIS A 203 -6.52 -3.37 4.94
C HIS A 203 -7.82 -3.68 5.68
N LYS A 204 -8.97 -3.50 5.05
CA LYS A 204 -10.28 -3.81 5.66
C LYS A 204 -10.37 -5.28 6.09
N ILE A 205 -9.91 -6.20 5.24
CA ILE A 205 -9.95 -7.64 5.52
C ILE A 205 -9.08 -7.98 6.75
N VAL A 206 -7.81 -7.55 6.74
CA VAL A 206 -6.85 -7.84 7.82
C VAL A 206 -7.29 -7.19 9.14
N ARG A 207 -7.93 -6.01 9.10
CA ARG A 207 -8.47 -5.34 10.28
C ARG A 207 -9.88 -5.79 10.68
N SER A 208 -10.50 -6.71 9.94
CA SER A 208 -11.88 -7.17 10.16
C SER A 208 -12.91 -6.03 10.15
N TRP A 209 -12.71 -5.03 9.27
CA TRP A 209 -13.58 -3.86 9.13
C TRP A 209 -14.69 -4.02 8.10
N ASP A 210 -14.70 -5.12 7.36
CA ASP A 210 -15.85 -5.45 6.51
C ASP A 210 -17.05 -5.70 7.41
N LYS A 211 -18.11 -4.90 7.22
CA LYS A 211 -19.37 -5.08 7.93
C LYS A 211 -19.93 -6.47 7.61
N LYS A 212 -20.30 -7.23 8.65
CA LYS A 212 -21.15 -8.42 8.50
C LYS A 212 -22.50 -8.03 7.91
#